data_AF-A0A645C514-F1
#
_entry.id   AF-A0A645C514-F1
#
_cell.length_a   1.000
_cell.length_b   1.000
_cell.length_c   1.000
_cell.angle_alpha   90.00
_cell.angle_beta   90.00
_cell.angle_gamma   90.00
#
_symmetry.space_group_name_H-M   'P 1'
#
loop_
_entity.id
_entity.type
_entity.pdbx_description
1 polymer ?
#
loop_
_entity_poly.entity_id
_entity_poly.type
_entity_poly.pdbx_seq_one_letter_code
_entity_poly.pdbx_strand_id
1 'polypeptide(L)'
;MYIVPLSNLPSIESTGAGGTQSSGIAKGSGGVPFADVMKSAVENLTQAQQVAAQDSYDLAMGDVSNLHSMMIHAAQETTAVETVVQLTSRAVSSYKEIMQMQV
;
A
#
# COMPACT_ATOMS: atom_id res chain seq x y z
N MET A 1 21.95 -43.30 34.16
CA MET A 1 22.10 -42.34 33.05
C MET A 1 20.97 -42.62 32.07
N TYR A 2 19.84 -41.93 32.24
CA TYR A 2 18.68 -42.04 31.34
C TYR A 2 18.55 -40.72 30.61
N ILE A 3 18.54 -40.78 29.28
CA ILE A 3 18.39 -39.60 28.42
C ILE A 3 16.89 -39.29 28.38
N VAL A 4 16.51 -38.12 28.88
CA VAL A 4 15.14 -37.62 28.77
C VAL A 4 14.91 -37.21 27.31
N PRO A 5 13.91 -37.74 26.60
CA PRO A 5 13.59 -37.29 25.26
C PRO A 5 12.97 -35.89 25.34
N LEU A 6 13.44 -34.96 24.49
CA LEU A 6 12.88 -33.62 24.36
C LEU A 6 11.49 -33.73 23.73
N SER A 7 10.46 -33.45 24.51
CA SER A 7 9.09 -33.31 24.02
C SER A 7 8.96 -32.03 23.18
N ASN A 8 8.32 -32.14 22.01
CA ASN A 8 8.05 -31.03 21.10
C ASN A 8 7.31 -29.90 21.84
N LEU A 9 7.81 -28.67 21.70
CA LEU A 9 7.14 -27.47 22.21
C LEU A 9 5.77 -27.32 21.53
N PRO A 10 4.70 -26.96 22.28
CA PRO A 10 3.47 -26.52 21.65
C PRO A 10 3.76 -25.24 20.85
N SER A 11 3.43 -25.25 19.55
CA SER A 11 3.41 -24.02 18.76
C SER A 11 2.35 -23.10 19.35
N ILE A 12 2.68 -21.81 19.46
CA ILE A 12 1.72 -20.78 19.83
C ILE A 12 0.65 -20.73 18.73
N GLU A 13 -0.41 -21.51 18.93
CA GLU A 13 -1.72 -21.21 18.38
C GLU A 13 -2.16 -19.90 19.02
N SER A 14 -2.31 -18.88 18.17
CA SER A 14 -2.96 -17.62 18.51
C SER A 14 -4.21 -17.90 19.32
N THR A 15 -4.21 -17.44 20.56
CA THR A 15 -5.36 -17.43 21.45
C THR A 15 -6.51 -16.70 20.77
N GLY A 16 -7.43 -17.47 20.23
CA GLY A 16 -8.72 -17.07 19.68
C GLY A 16 -9.71 -18.18 19.98
N ALA A 17 -9.92 -18.47 21.28
CA ALA A 17 -10.94 -19.39 21.72
C ALA A 17 -12.32 -18.75 21.53
N GLY A 18 -13.14 -19.34 20.64
CA GLY A 18 -14.58 -19.12 20.63
C GLY A 18 -15.28 -19.39 19.30
N GLY A 19 -15.74 -20.62 19.09
CA GLY A 19 -16.98 -20.86 18.34
C GLY A 19 -16.87 -21.45 16.91
N THR A 20 -16.94 -22.78 16.86
CA THR A 20 -17.78 -23.58 15.92
C THR A 20 -17.73 -23.35 14.40
N GLN A 21 -17.11 -24.34 13.75
CA GLN A 21 -17.64 -25.16 12.64
C GLN A 21 -17.79 -24.55 11.23
N SER A 22 -16.95 -25.09 10.35
CA SER A 22 -17.23 -25.56 8.99
C SER A 22 -17.78 -24.58 7.96
N SER A 23 -16.90 -24.15 7.06
CA SER A 23 -17.19 -24.22 5.62
C SER A 23 -15.92 -24.08 4.79
N GLY A 24 -15.75 -25.00 3.84
CA GLY A 24 -15.27 -24.68 2.51
C GLY A 24 -13.75 -24.53 2.34
N ILE A 25 -13.20 -25.46 1.57
CA ILE A 25 -11.91 -25.31 0.88
C ILE A 25 -11.98 -24.08 -0.05
N ALA A 26 -10.82 -23.38 -0.21
CA ALA A 26 -10.49 -22.24 -1.09
C ALA A 26 -10.64 -20.86 -0.42
N LYS A 27 -9.62 -20.00 -0.35
CA LYS A 27 -8.73 -19.57 -1.44
C LYS A 27 -7.49 -18.90 -0.82
N GLY A 28 -6.31 -19.14 -1.41
CA GLY A 28 -5.09 -18.42 -1.04
C GLY A 28 -5.18 -16.91 -1.29
N SER A 29 -4.17 -16.20 -0.76
CA SER A 29 -3.89 -14.75 -0.91
C SER A 29 -4.44 -13.83 0.18
N GLY A 30 -3.83 -13.89 1.37
CA GLY A 30 -3.96 -12.87 2.42
C GLY A 30 -3.05 -11.65 2.18
N GLY A 31 -3.12 -11.05 0.99
CA GLY A 31 -2.45 -9.79 0.65
C GLY A 31 -3.49 -8.71 0.41
N VAL A 32 -3.22 -7.47 0.85
CA VAL A 32 -4.06 -6.30 0.55
C VAL A 32 -4.39 -6.31 -0.94
N PRO A 33 -5.67 -6.23 -1.34
CA PRO A 33 -6.04 -6.25 -2.74
C PRO A 33 -5.26 -5.17 -3.49
N PHE A 34 -4.62 -5.54 -4.60
CA PHE A 34 -3.85 -4.61 -5.42
C PHE A 34 -4.69 -3.38 -5.82
N ALA A 35 -5.99 -3.57 -6.01
CA ALA A 35 -6.96 -2.52 -6.25
C ALA A 35 -7.03 -1.48 -5.11
N ASP A 36 -6.93 -1.90 -3.85
CA ASP A 36 -6.94 -1.01 -2.69
C ASP A 36 -5.64 -0.20 -2.58
N VAL A 37 -4.49 -0.79 -2.94
CA VAL A 37 -3.21 -0.07 -3.01
C VAL A 37 -3.23 0.99 -4.10
N MET A 38 -3.75 0.63 -5.28
CA MET A 38 -3.95 1.57 -6.39
C MET A 38 -4.90 2.70 -6.01
N LYS A 39 -6.04 2.37 -5.39
CA LYS A 39 -7.01 3.35 -4.93
C LYS A 39 -6.41 4.32 -3.92
N SER A 40 -5.68 3.78 -2.94
CA SER A 40 -4.99 4.59 -1.94
C SER A 40 -3.93 5.50 -2.58
N ALA A 41 -3.20 5.02 -3.59
CA ALA A 41 -2.21 5.84 -4.29
C ALA A 41 -2.85 7.02 -5.06
N VAL A 42 -4.00 6.79 -5.70
CA VAL A 42 -4.77 7.84 -6.40
C VAL A 42 -5.38 8.85 -5.41
N GLU A 43 -5.90 8.37 -4.28
CA GLU A 43 -6.41 9.25 -3.21
C GLU A 43 -5.29 10.13 -2.64
N ASN A 44 -4.11 9.55 -2.37
CA ASN A 44 -2.93 10.30 -1.91
C ASN A 44 -2.48 11.35 -2.93
N LEU A 45 -2.51 11.03 -4.23
CA LEU A 45 -2.18 12.01 -5.27
C LEU A 45 -3.19 13.17 -5.30
N THR A 46 -4.47 12.85 -5.22
CA THR A 46 -5.54 13.87 -5.21
C THR A 46 -5.39 14.80 -4.00
N GLN A 47 -5.07 14.23 -2.84
CA GLN A 47 -4.84 15.00 -1.62
C GLN A 47 -3.59 15.88 -1.73
N ALA A 48 -2.49 15.36 -2.28
CA ALA A 48 -1.27 16.13 -2.51
C ALA A 48 -1.50 17.31 -3.47
N GLN A 49 -2.24 17.11 -4.57
CA GLN A 49 -2.62 18.18 -5.50
C GLN A 49 -3.46 19.26 -4.84
N GLN A 50 -4.39 18.87 -3.96
CA GLN A 50 -5.25 19.81 -3.26
C GLN A 50 -4.47 20.67 -2.26
N VAL A 51 -3.49 20.09 -1.58
CA VAL A 51 -2.56 20.84 -0.72
C VAL A 51 -1.70 21.80 -1.53
N ALA A 52 -1.13 21.35 -2.65
CA ALA A 52 -0.34 22.22 -3.55
C ALA A 52 -1.17 23.38 -4.11
N ALA A 53 -2.45 23.15 -4.42
CA ALA A 53 -3.37 24.21 -4.86
C ALA A 53 -3.66 25.23 -3.75
N GLN A 54 -3.80 24.79 -2.50
CA GLN A 54 -3.97 25.67 -1.35
C GLN A 54 -2.72 26.52 -1.11
N ASP A 55 -1.54 25.92 -1.14
CA ASP A 55 -0.27 26.65 -1.01
C ASP A 55 -0.08 27.68 -2.14
N SER A 56 -0.52 27.36 -3.36
CA SER A 56 -0.51 28.28 -4.50
C SER A 56 -1.41 29.50 -4.27
N TYR A 57 -2.55 29.29 -3.62
CA TYR A 57 -3.48 30.35 -3.25
C TYR A 57 -2.90 31.25 -2.15
N ASP A 58 -2.30 30.66 -1.11
CA ASP A 58 -1.69 31.39 0.00
C ASP A 58 -0.48 32.22 -0.48
N LEU A 59 0.29 31.70 -1.45
CA LEU A 59 1.34 32.43 -2.15
C LEU A 59 0.80 33.64 -2.92
N ALA A 60 -0.32 33.49 -3.64
CA ALA A 60 -0.96 34.58 -4.38
C ALA A 60 -1.54 35.66 -3.45
N MET A 61 -1.95 35.26 -2.23
CA MET A 61 -2.36 36.18 -1.16
C MET A 61 -1.17 36.93 -0.51
N GLY A 62 0.07 36.54 -0.82
CA GLY A 62 1.28 37.17 -0.28
C GLY A 62 1.71 36.59 1.07
N ASP A 63 1.14 35.46 1.51
CA ASP A 63 1.57 34.78 2.73
C ASP A 63 2.84 33.95 2.47
N VAL A 64 3.97 34.65 2.52
CA VAL A 64 5.32 34.10 2.32
C VAL A 64 5.87 33.34 3.54
N SER A 65 5.08 33.16 4.61
CA SER A 65 5.53 32.48 5.82
C SER A 65 5.86 31.00 5.61
N ASN A 66 5.32 30.38 4.55
CA ASN A 66 5.35 28.94 4.30
C ASN A 66 5.91 28.54 2.93
N LEU A 67 6.78 29.36 2.30
CA LEU A 67 7.40 29.02 1.01
C LEU A 67 8.17 27.69 1.02
N HIS A 68 8.77 27.33 2.16
CA HIS A 68 9.48 26.07 2.33
C HIS A 68 8.51 24.87 2.33
N SER A 69 7.34 25.00 2.95
CA SER A 69 6.27 23.99 2.94
C SER A 69 5.76 23.76 1.52
N MET A 70 5.56 24.85 0.75
CA MET A 70 5.14 24.77 -0.65
C MET A 70 6.16 24.04 -1.52
N MET A 71 7.46 24.33 -1.34
CA MET A 71 8.52 23.58 -2.05
C MET A 71 8.54 22.10 -1.66
N ILE A 72 8.32 21.77 -0.39
CA ILE A 72 8.21 20.37 0.07
C ILE A 72 6.99 19.69 -0.55
N HIS A 73 5.82 20.33 -0.53
CA HIS A 73 4.60 19.77 -1.07
C HIS A 73 4.68 19.59 -2.58
N ALA A 74 5.29 20.52 -3.32
CA ALA A 74 5.54 20.37 -4.76
C ALA A 74 6.51 19.21 -5.06
N ALA A 75 7.56 19.04 -4.26
CA ALA A 75 8.48 17.90 -4.39
C ALA A 75 7.78 16.56 -4.06
N GLN A 76 6.91 16.56 -3.05
CA GLN A 76 6.10 15.40 -2.68
C GLN A 76 5.09 15.05 -3.78
N GLU A 77 4.41 16.04 -4.37
CA GLU A 77 3.50 15.84 -5.50
C GLU A 77 4.22 15.22 -6.69
N THR A 78 5.37 15.78 -7.08
CA THR A 78 6.18 15.25 -8.18
C THR A 78 6.57 13.80 -7.95
N THR A 79 7.04 13.48 -6.73
CA THR A 79 7.42 12.12 -6.33
C THR A 79 6.21 11.17 -6.33
N ALA A 80 5.06 11.64 -5.84
CA ALA A 80 3.82 10.86 -5.81
C ALA A 80 3.33 10.53 -7.23
N VAL A 81 3.32 11.51 -8.13
CA VAL A 81 2.98 11.31 -9.55
C VAL A 81 3.89 10.28 -10.19
N GLU A 82 5.21 10.42 -10.02
CA GLU A 82 6.18 9.47 -10.59
C GLU A 82 5.95 8.04 -10.05
N THR A 83 5.70 7.92 -8.75
CA THR A 83 5.40 6.63 -8.11
C THR A 83 4.13 5.99 -8.68
N VAL A 84 3.06 6.77 -8.88
CA VAL A 84 1.79 6.28 -9.46
C VAL A 84 1.98 5.83 -10.90
N VAL A 85 2.76 6.57 -11.70
CA VAL A 85 3.09 6.18 -13.09
C VAL A 85 3.86 4.87 -13.11
N GLN A 86 4.88 4.72 -12.26
CA GLN A 86 5.65 3.48 -12.15
C GLN A 86 4.78 2.30 -11.70
N LEU A 87 3.89 2.53 -10.72
CA LEU A 87 2.94 1.52 -10.25
C LEU A 87 2.00 1.06 -11.37
N THR A 88 1.47 2.00 -12.15
CA THR A 88 0.58 1.73 -13.30
C THR A 88 1.32 0.96 -14.39
N SER A 89 2.55 1.39 -14.73
CA SER A 89 3.38 0.70 -15.71
C SER A 89 3.70 -0.74 -15.29
N ARG A 90 4.02 -0.96 -14.01
CA ARG A 90 4.24 -2.31 -13.46
C ARG A 90 2.97 -3.16 -13.53
N ALA A 91 1.80 -2.60 -13.18
CA ALA A 91 0.53 -3.30 -13.26
C ALA A 91 0.22 -3.80 -14.68
N VAL A 92 0.37 -2.91 -15.68
CA VAL A 92 0.15 -3.24 -17.09
C VAL A 92 1.16 -4.28 -17.57
N SER A 93 2.43 -4.14 -17.19
CA SER A 93 3.49 -5.08 -17.56
C SER A 93 3.25 -6.47 -16.97
N SER A 94 2.87 -6.57 -15.69
CA SER A 94 2.51 -7.84 -15.05
C SER A 94 1.30 -8.50 -15.70
N TYR A 95 0.29 -7.72 -16.10
CA TYR A 95 -0.84 -8.26 -16.86
C TYR A 95 -0.41 -8.81 -18.22
N LYS A 96 0.44 -8.08 -18.93
CA LYS A 96 1.00 -8.51 -20.23
C LYS A 96 1.86 -9.76 -20.10
N GLU A 97 2.64 -9.88 -19.03
CA GLU A 97 3.47 -11.06 -18.74
C GLU A 97 2.61 -12.33 -18.54
N ILE A 98 1.51 -12.21 -17.77
CA ILE A 98 0.57 -13.33 -17.57
C ILE A 98 -0.02 -13.80 -18.91
N MET A 99 -0.32 -12.87 -19.82
CA MET A 99 -0.82 -13.20 -21.17
C MET A 99 0.24 -13.89 -22.03
N GLN A 100 1.52 -13.52 -21.89
CA GLN A 100 2.63 -14.13 -22.64
C GLN A 100 3.03 -15.51 -22.12
N MET A 101 2.77 -15.85 -20.86
CA MET A 101 2.98 -17.22 -20.34
C MET A 101 1.98 -18.25 -20.86
N GLN A 102 0.85 -17.84 -21.44
CA GLN A 102 -0.22 -18.75 -21.88
C GLN A 102 -0.15 -19.16 -23.36
N VAL A 103 0.84 -18.69 -24.12
CA VAL A 103 1.08 -19.13 -25.51
C VAL A 103 2.16 -20.21 -25.59
#